data_AF-A0A285BKQ4-F1
#
_entry.id   AF-A0A285BKQ4-F1
#
_cell.length_a   1.000
_cell.length_b   1.000
_cell.length_c   1.000
_cell.angle_alpha   90.00
_cell.angle_beta   90.00
_cell.angle_gamma   90.00
#
_symmetry.space_group_name_H-M   'P 1'
#
loop_
_entity.id
_entity.type
_entity.pdbx_description
1 polymer ?
#
loop_
_entity_poly.entity_id
_entity_poly.type
_entity_poly.pdbx_seq_one_letter_code
_entity_poly.pdbx_strand_id
1 'polypeptide(L)'
;MADRAVRLALNLDVSGNEHSPHYRAMALAHLCEHLPAHSILPVGLQLLGLHGEVMVPALRKLASRMSGAELHQMMEAAETLYNDYGQAKVLLALAPQFPEPGRREVLQDLHHFAQDIDDPLLRCQLTILIASCLPEAEALPVLADAHAQARLVAEVEARTKVLTDTAGALPPERRAEVCYEALAAASAGHADDVHLMGRIALAASPSVTPVWQDFWRPALHRAAGVSRVEVARQVADAARDIVRLGAEATPAAVMTVLDDVIRWWP
;
A
#
# COMPACT_ATOMS: atom_id res chain seq x y z
N MET A 1 26.58 6.13 9.43
CA MET A 1 25.52 5.24 9.98
C MET A 1 24.94 4.31 8.92
N ALA A 2 24.57 4.82 7.74
CA ALA A 2 24.07 3.99 6.61
C ALA A 2 24.97 2.80 6.23
N ASP A 3 26.29 3.02 6.09
CA ASP A 3 27.26 1.95 5.75
C ASP A 3 27.41 0.88 6.86
N ARG A 4 27.08 1.23 8.11
CA ARG A 4 27.00 0.24 9.21
C ARG A 4 25.67 -0.52 9.16
N ALA A 5 24.56 0.16 8.85
CA ALA A 5 23.24 -0.44 8.72
C ALA A 5 23.16 -1.40 7.52
N VAL A 6 23.75 -1.04 6.37
CA VAL A 6 23.84 -1.92 5.19
C VAL A 6 24.67 -3.16 5.50
N ARG A 7 25.86 -3.00 6.12
CA ARG A 7 26.68 -4.15 6.53
C ARG A 7 25.98 -5.03 7.55
N LEU A 8 25.27 -4.46 8.51
CA LEU A 8 24.46 -5.22 9.46
C LEU A 8 23.36 -5.98 8.72
N ALA A 9 22.60 -5.33 7.83
CA ALA A 9 21.52 -5.98 7.08
C ALA A 9 22.02 -7.09 6.14
N LEU A 10 23.18 -6.91 5.51
CA LEU A 10 23.84 -7.93 4.68
C LEU A 10 24.44 -9.09 5.51
N ASN A 11 24.83 -8.83 6.75
CA ASN A 11 25.42 -9.82 7.66
C ASN A 11 24.44 -10.34 8.71
N LEU A 12 23.16 -10.00 8.61
CA LEU A 12 22.11 -10.60 9.43
C LEU A 12 22.10 -12.09 9.10
N ASP A 13 22.76 -12.88 9.96
CA ASP A 13 22.62 -14.33 10.01
C ASP A 13 21.25 -14.62 10.63
N VAL A 14 20.33 -15.01 9.77
CA VAL A 14 18.94 -15.22 10.13
C VAL A 14 18.49 -16.65 9.88
N SER A 15 19.46 -17.56 9.97
CA SER A 15 19.33 -19.02 9.85
C SER A 15 18.32 -19.69 10.79
N GLY A 16 17.74 -18.96 11.76
CA GLY A 16 16.79 -19.50 12.73
C GLY A 16 15.30 -19.19 12.51
N ASN A 17 14.89 -18.48 11.45
CA ASN A 17 13.48 -18.09 11.29
C ASN A 17 13.03 -18.13 9.81
N GLU A 18 11.95 -18.86 9.52
CA GLU A 18 11.42 -19.05 8.14
C GLU A 18 11.01 -17.73 7.46
N HIS A 19 10.63 -16.71 8.25
CA HIS A 19 10.22 -15.39 7.76
C HIS A 19 11.40 -14.41 7.57
N SER A 20 12.62 -14.84 7.85
CA SER A 20 13.75 -13.92 7.99
C SER A 20 14.40 -13.41 6.69
N PRO A 21 14.41 -14.17 5.57
CA PRO A 21 14.91 -13.63 4.29
C PRO A 21 14.07 -12.43 3.84
N HIS A 22 12.78 -12.45 4.15
CA HIS A 22 11.80 -11.45 3.75
C HIS A 22 12.02 -10.10 4.45
N TYR A 23 12.16 -10.11 5.79
CA TYR A 23 12.46 -8.89 6.55
C TYR A 23 13.80 -8.28 6.18
N ARG A 24 14.79 -9.13 5.90
CA ARG A 24 16.11 -8.70 5.42
C ARG A 24 16.00 -8.02 4.05
N ALA A 25 15.32 -8.64 3.09
CA ALA A 25 15.14 -8.06 1.75
C ALA A 25 14.40 -6.71 1.81
N MET A 26 13.36 -6.60 2.65
CA MET A 26 12.68 -5.32 2.90
C MET A 26 13.61 -4.25 3.48
N ALA A 27 14.39 -4.60 4.50
CA ALA A 27 15.34 -3.68 5.12
C ALA A 27 16.40 -3.20 4.12
N LEU A 28 16.90 -4.11 3.27
CA LEU A 28 17.85 -3.78 2.21
C LEU A 28 17.22 -2.90 1.13
N ALA A 29 15.98 -3.16 0.71
CA ALA A 29 15.25 -2.29 -0.20
C ALA A 29 15.07 -0.87 0.35
N HIS A 30 14.84 -0.74 1.66
CA HIS A 30 14.78 0.58 2.31
C HIS A 30 16.12 1.30 2.31
N LEU A 31 17.24 0.57 2.26
CA LEU A 31 18.60 1.08 2.19
C LEU A 31 19.15 1.13 0.75
N CYS A 32 18.29 1.09 -0.28
CA CYS A 32 18.72 0.93 -1.68
C CYS A 32 19.80 1.93 -2.15
N GLU A 33 19.74 3.19 -1.69
CA GLU A 33 20.69 4.24 -2.07
C GLU A 33 22.13 3.93 -1.64
N HIS A 34 22.28 3.09 -0.62
CA HIS A 34 23.55 2.70 -0.02
C HIS A 34 23.95 1.26 -0.33
N LEU A 35 23.16 0.54 -1.14
CA LEU A 35 23.52 -0.81 -1.56
C LEU A 35 24.65 -0.77 -2.59
N PRO A 36 25.64 -1.66 -2.48
CA PRO A 36 26.63 -1.81 -3.53
C PRO A 36 25.98 -2.42 -4.78
N ALA A 37 26.44 -2.00 -5.96
CA ALA A 37 25.79 -2.33 -7.24
C ALA A 37 25.56 -3.83 -7.44
N HIS A 38 26.56 -4.67 -7.10
CA HIS A 38 26.48 -6.13 -7.22
C HIS A 38 25.41 -6.79 -6.35
N SER A 39 24.87 -6.10 -5.33
CA SER A 39 23.83 -6.61 -4.44
C SER A 39 22.42 -6.22 -4.86
N ILE A 40 22.25 -5.35 -5.86
CA ILE A 40 20.93 -4.85 -6.29
C ILE A 40 20.08 -6.00 -6.83
N LEU A 41 20.53 -6.68 -7.88
CA LEU A 41 19.78 -7.79 -8.48
C LEU A 41 19.49 -8.94 -7.49
N PRO A 42 20.46 -9.46 -6.69
CA PRO A 42 20.18 -10.49 -5.69
C PRO A 42 19.09 -10.10 -4.68
N VAL A 43 19.09 -8.85 -4.22
CA VAL A 43 18.03 -8.35 -3.32
C VAL A 43 16.70 -8.26 -4.06
N GLY A 44 16.70 -7.76 -5.30
CA GLY A 44 15.51 -7.73 -6.16
C GLY A 44 14.86 -9.10 -6.31
N LEU A 45 15.64 -10.13 -6.63
CA LEU A 45 15.15 -11.50 -6.78
C LEU A 45 14.58 -12.06 -5.47
N GLN A 46 15.15 -11.72 -4.31
CA GLN A 46 14.59 -12.10 -3.01
C GLN A 46 13.23 -11.43 -2.73
N LEU A 47 13.00 -10.22 -3.25
CA LEU A 47 11.71 -9.54 -3.12
C LEU A 47 10.61 -10.25 -3.90
N LEU A 48 10.93 -11.00 -4.96
CA LEU A 48 9.95 -11.81 -5.72
C LEU A 48 9.38 -12.99 -4.89
N GLY A 49 9.94 -13.29 -3.71
CA GLY A 49 9.32 -14.22 -2.77
C GLY A 49 8.21 -13.59 -1.92
N LEU A 50 8.04 -12.26 -1.98
CA LEU A 50 7.14 -11.53 -1.09
C LEU A 50 5.73 -11.38 -1.65
N HIS A 51 4.80 -11.10 -0.73
CA HIS A 51 3.45 -10.71 -1.10
C HIS A 51 3.47 -9.37 -1.84
N GLY A 52 2.60 -9.22 -2.84
CA GLY A 52 2.58 -8.06 -3.75
C GLY A 52 2.53 -6.69 -3.04
N GLU A 53 1.81 -6.58 -1.93
CA GLU A 53 1.69 -5.36 -1.14
C GLU A 53 3.03 -4.87 -0.58
N VAL A 54 3.94 -5.80 -0.30
CA VAL A 54 5.28 -5.52 0.21
C VAL A 54 6.31 -5.48 -0.92
N MET A 55 6.19 -6.43 -1.87
CA MET A 55 7.09 -6.60 -3.00
C MET A 55 7.12 -5.34 -3.87
N VAL A 56 5.95 -4.85 -4.31
CA VAL A 56 5.86 -3.75 -5.29
C VAL A 56 6.56 -2.47 -4.81
N PRO A 57 6.27 -1.91 -3.62
CA PRO A 57 6.92 -0.68 -3.18
C PRO A 57 8.44 -0.88 -2.95
N ALA A 58 8.84 -2.02 -2.39
CA ALA A 58 10.25 -2.33 -2.17
C ALA A 58 11.02 -2.47 -3.49
N LEU A 59 10.42 -3.17 -4.46
CA LEU A 59 11.02 -3.38 -5.77
C LEU A 59 11.07 -2.08 -6.57
N ARG A 60 10.03 -1.24 -6.54
CA ARG A 60 10.02 0.07 -7.21
C ARG A 60 11.18 0.97 -6.72
N LYS A 61 11.43 0.97 -5.41
CA LYS A 61 12.54 1.70 -4.80
C LYS A 61 13.90 1.19 -5.28
N LEU A 62 14.05 -0.13 -5.39
CA LEU A 62 15.29 -0.77 -5.82
C LEU A 62 15.52 -0.68 -7.33
N ALA A 63 14.46 -0.73 -8.13
CA ALA A 63 14.48 -0.65 -9.59
C ALA A 63 15.09 0.66 -10.09
N SER A 64 14.95 1.77 -9.34
CA SER A 64 15.62 3.06 -9.64
C SER A 64 17.13 3.00 -9.78
N ARG A 65 17.74 1.91 -9.29
CA ARG A 65 19.18 1.66 -9.29
C ARG A 65 19.61 0.51 -10.20
N MET A 66 18.66 -0.15 -10.87
CA MET A 66 18.93 -1.26 -11.77
C MET A 66 19.36 -0.75 -13.16
N SER A 67 20.29 -1.46 -13.76
CA SER A 67 20.61 -1.36 -15.19
C SER A 67 19.55 -2.07 -16.04
N GLY A 68 19.50 -1.76 -17.34
CA GLY A 68 18.56 -2.42 -18.27
C GLY A 68 18.70 -3.94 -18.30
N ALA A 69 19.92 -4.47 -18.13
CA ALA A 69 20.17 -5.90 -18.05
C ALA A 69 19.62 -6.54 -16.77
N GLU A 70 19.67 -5.82 -15.64
CA GLU A 70 19.09 -6.29 -14.37
C GLU A 70 17.57 -6.23 -14.39
N LEU A 71 16.98 -5.19 -15.00
CA LEU A 71 15.53 -5.12 -15.23
C LEU A 71 15.04 -6.30 -16.06
N HIS A 72 15.76 -6.67 -17.13
CA HIS A 72 15.39 -7.81 -17.96
C HIS A 72 15.46 -9.14 -17.19
N GLN A 73 16.52 -9.35 -16.40
CA GLN A 73 16.65 -10.54 -15.56
C GLN A 73 15.54 -10.63 -14.49
N MET A 74 15.10 -9.50 -13.94
CA MET A 74 13.94 -9.47 -13.04
C MET A 74 12.64 -9.88 -13.74
N MET A 75 12.45 -9.50 -15.00
CA MET A 75 11.29 -9.90 -15.80
C MET A 75 11.30 -11.40 -16.12
N GLU A 76 12.45 -11.94 -16.56
CA GLU A 76 12.62 -13.37 -16.81
C GLU A 76 12.37 -14.21 -15.55
N ALA A 77 12.88 -13.76 -14.40
CA ALA A 77 12.63 -14.41 -13.12
C ALA A 77 11.14 -14.38 -12.76
N ALA A 78 10.45 -13.26 -12.98
CA ALA A 78 9.02 -13.14 -12.71
C ALA A 78 8.18 -14.06 -13.59
N GLU A 79 8.51 -14.19 -14.88
CA GLU A 79 7.87 -15.12 -15.82
C GLU A 79 8.01 -16.58 -15.35
N THR A 80 9.15 -16.93 -14.75
CA THR A 80 9.38 -18.29 -14.24
C THR A 80 8.64 -18.58 -12.93
N LEU A 81 8.47 -17.56 -12.07
CA LEU A 81 8.03 -17.72 -10.69
C LEU A 81 6.53 -17.48 -10.49
N TYR A 82 5.87 -16.72 -11.37
CA TYR A 82 4.51 -16.25 -11.17
C TYR A 82 3.56 -16.69 -12.28
N ASN A 83 2.27 -16.67 -11.95
CA ASN A 83 1.22 -16.58 -12.95
C ASN A 83 1.16 -15.17 -13.56
N ASP A 84 0.35 -15.01 -14.60
CA ASP A 84 0.17 -13.75 -15.34
C ASP A 84 -0.12 -12.56 -14.41
N TYR A 85 -0.94 -12.77 -13.36
CA TYR A 85 -1.25 -11.73 -12.37
C TYR A 85 -0.04 -11.32 -11.51
N GLY A 86 0.75 -12.28 -11.02
CA GLY A 86 1.97 -11.99 -10.28
C GLY A 86 3.04 -11.33 -11.16
N GLN A 87 3.18 -11.80 -12.39
CA GLN A 87 4.06 -11.19 -13.39
C GLN A 87 3.65 -9.73 -13.66
N ALA A 88 2.35 -9.46 -13.84
CA ALA A 88 1.82 -8.11 -14.02
C ALA A 88 2.19 -7.18 -12.85
N LYS A 89 2.14 -7.65 -11.59
CA LYS A 89 2.58 -6.87 -10.42
C LYS A 89 4.07 -6.52 -10.48
N VAL A 90 4.92 -7.46 -10.89
CA VAL A 90 6.37 -7.19 -11.05
C VAL A 90 6.60 -6.17 -12.15
N LEU A 91 5.98 -6.36 -13.32
CA LEU A 91 6.09 -5.42 -14.43
C LEU A 91 5.64 -4.00 -14.02
N LEU A 92 4.57 -3.87 -13.24
CA LEU A 92 4.14 -2.57 -12.71
C LEU A 92 5.10 -1.96 -11.69
N ALA A 93 5.78 -2.78 -10.90
CA ALA A 93 6.82 -2.29 -9.99
C ALA A 93 8.04 -1.75 -10.76
N LEU A 94 8.38 -2.38 -11.90
CA LEU A 94 9.48 -1.98 -12.78
C LEU A 94 9.11 -0.86 -13.76
N ALA A 95 7.81 -0.69 -14.06
CA ALA A 95 7.30 0.23 -15.08
C ALA A 95 7.89 1.65 -15.05
N PRO A 96 8.06 2.29 -13.87
CA PRO A 96 8.64 3.64 -13.80
C PRO A 96 10.07 3.76 -14.34
N GLN A 97 10.79 2.65 -14.53
CA GLN A 97 12.17 2.62 -15.00
C GLN A 97 12.31 2.41 -16.51
N PHE A 98 11.23 2.04 -17.21
CA PHE A 98 11.29 1.92 -18.66
C PHE A 98 11.29 3.31 -19.31
N PRO A 99 12.12 3.50 -20.36
CA PRO A 99 12.05 4.72 -21.15
C PRO A 99 10.74 4.79 -21.93
N GLU A 100 10.31 6.01 -22.24
CA GLU A 100 9.28 6.24 -23.26
C GLU A 100 9.85 5.88 -24.65
N PRO A 101 9.08 5.24 -25.56
CA PRO A 101 7.65 4.92 -25.46
C PRO A 101 7.33 3.57 -24.79
N GLY A 102 8.33 2.70 -24.58
CA GLY A 102 8.10 1.32 -24.10
C GLY A 102 7.36 1.24 -22.76
N ARG A 103 7.52 2.24 -21.88
CA ARG A 103 6.73 2.34 -20.65
C ARG A 103 5.22 2.39 -20.92
N ARG A 104 4.78 3.16 -21.91
CA ARG A 104 3.34 3.29 -22.25
C ARG A 104 2.80 2.00 -22.85
N GLU A 105 3.57 1.34 -23.71
CA GLU A 105 3.19 0.06 -24.30
C GLU A 105 2.96 -0.99 -23.19
N VAL A 106 3.91 -1.12 -22.27
CA VAL A 106 3.78 -2.04 -21.12
C VAL A 106 2.54 -1.71 -20.26
N LEU A 107 2.28 -0.43 -19.96
CA LEU A 107 1.11 -0.04 -19.17
C LEU A 107 -0.22 -0.28 -19.90
N GLN A 108 -0.24 -0.13 -21.23
CA GLN A 108 -1.42 -0.42 -22.05
C GLN A 108 -1.70 -1.92 -22.10
N ASP A 109 -0.68 -2.75 -22.32
CA ASP A 109 -0.81 -4.21 -22.33
C ASP A 109 -1.33 -4.71 -20.97
N LEU A 110 -0.79 -4.18 -19.88
CA LEU A 110 -1.23 -4.51 -18.52
C LEU A 110 -2.65 -4.03 -18.23
N HIS A 111 -3.06 -2.88 -18.79
CA HIS A 111 -4.44 -2.41 -18.67
C HIS A 111 -5.42 -3.29 -19.43
N HIS A 112 -5.07 -3.73 -20.63
CA HIS A 112 -5.89 -4.69 -21.38
C HIS A 112 -5.99 -6.03 -20.63
N PHE A 113 -4.85 -6.55 -20.15
CA PHE A 113 -4.83 -7.75 -19.31
C PHE A 113 -5.72 -7.59 -18.07
N ALA A 114 -5.70 -6.44 -17.39
CA ALA A 114 -6.57 -6.18 -16.25
C ALA A 114 -8.06 -6.29 -16.61
N GLN A 115 -8.48 -5.79 -17.78
CA GLN A 115 -9.86 -5.86 -18.25
C GLN A 115 -10.33 -7.31 -18.48
N ASP A 116 -9.42 -8.18 -18.91
CA ASP A 116 -9.69 -9.59 -19.18
C ASP A 116 -9.71 -10.48 -17.93
N ILE A 117 -9.27 -9.96 -16.77
CA ILE A 117 -9.33 -10.71 -15.50
C ILE A 117 -10.79 -10.87 -15.07
N ASP A 118 -11.26 -12.12 -14.95
CA ASP A 118 -12.63 -12.44 -14.51
C ASP A 118 -12.89 -12.11 -13.03
N ASP A 119 -11.88 -12.24 -12.16
CA ASP A 119 -12.00 -11.95 -10.74
C ASP A 119 -12.05 -10.41 -10.51
N PRO A 120 -13.17 -9.86 -10.02
CA PRO A 120 -13.34 -8.42 -9.86
C PRO A 120 -12.39 -7.83 -8.81
N LEU A 121 -12.01 -8.59 -7.78
CA LEU A 121 -11.06 -8.15 -6.76
C LEU A 121 -9.66 -8.01 -7.38
N LEU A 122 -9.21 -9.04 -8.11
CA LEU A 122 -7.90 -9.02 -8.77
C LEU A 122 -7.84 -7.93 -9.85
N ARG A 123 -8.89 -7.79 -10.64
CA ARG A 123 -9.06 -6.71 -11.62
C ARG A 123 -8.88 -5.34 -10.97
N CYS A 124 -9.64 -5.04 -9.92
CA CYS A 124 -9.53 -3.74 -9.23
C CYS A 124 -8.14 -3.49 -8.67
N GLN A 125 -7.55 -4.49 -8.00
CA GLN A 125 -6.20 -4.36 -7.43
C GLN A 125 -5.17 -4.03 -8.51
N LEU A 126 -5.27 -4.66 -9.68
CA LEU A 126 -4.37 -4.40 -10.79
C LEU A 126 -4.61 -3.00 -11.39
N THR A 127 -5.87 -2.60 -11.58
CA THR A 127 -6.24 -1.28 -12.10
C THR A 127 -5.74 -0.13 -11.20
N ILE A 128 -5.86 -0.27 -9.87
CA ILE A 128 -5.31 0.70 -8.90
C ILE A 128 -3.78 0.77 -9.03
N LEU A 129 -3.12 -0.38 -9.18
CA LEU A 129 -1.67 -0.42 -9.32
C LEU A 129 -1.19 0.21 -10.63
N ILE A 130 -1.91 0.00 -11.74
CA ILE A 130 -1.66 0.67 -13.03
C ILE A 130 -1.78 2.19 -12.87
N ALA A 131 -2.85 2.67 -12.21
CA ALA A 131 -3.05 4.10 -11.97
C ALA A 131 -1.87 4.72 -11.21
N SER A 132 -1.24 3.99 -10.28
CA SER A 132 -0.06 4.47 -9.53
C SER A 132 1.19 4.72 -10.40
N CYS A 133 1.20 4.22 -11.64
CA CYS A 133 2.29 4.39 -12.60
C CYS A 133 1.99 5.45 -13.67
N LEU A 134 0.77 6.01 -13.66
CA LEU A 134 0.30 7.01 -14.62
C LEU A 134 0.43 8.43 -14.06
N PRO A 135 0.60 9.45 -14.93
CA PRO A 135 0.38 10.84 -14.54
C PRO A 135 -1.04 11.05 -14.02
N GLU A 136 -1.23 11.98 -13.08
CA GLU A 136 -2.52 12.20 -12.39
C GLU A 136 -3.71 12.33 -13.35
N ALA A 137 -3.56 13.10 -14.43
CA ALA A 137 -4.62 13.29 -15.42
C ALA A 137 -5.07 12.00 -16.11
N GLU A 138 -4.14 11.06 -16.33
CA GLU A 138 -4.41 9.74 -16.93
C GLU A 138 -4.85 8.72 -15.86
N ALA A 139 -4.39 8.87 -14.62
CA ALA A 139 -4.76 8.01 -13.50
C ALA A 139 -6.21 8.19 -13.05
N LEU A 140 -6.75 9.42 -13.10
CA LEU A 140 -8.12 9.71 -12.67
C LEU A 140 -9.22 8.87 -13.35
N PRO A 141 -9.29 8.75 -14.69
CA PRO A 141 -10.29 7.89 -15.32
C PRO A 141 -10.07 6.40 -15.00
N VAL A 142 -8.83 5.96 -14.84
CA VAL A 142 -8.49 4.58 -14.47
C VAL A 142 -8.95 4.27 -13.04
N LEU A 143 -8.79 5.21 -12.10
CA LEU A 143 -9.29 5.08 -10.73
C LEU A 143 -10.83 5.16 -10.65
N ALA A 144 -11.47 5.92 -11.54
CA ALA A 144 -12.92 5.95 -11.63
C ALA A 144 -13.48 4.59 -12.10
N ASP A 145 -12.82 3.95 -13.07
CA ASP A 145 -13.14 2.57 -13.43
C ASP A 145 -12.90 1.61 -12.26
N ALA A 146 -11.74 1.68 -11.58
CA ALA A 146 -11.47 0.86 -10.40
C ALA A 146 -12.53 1.02 -9.30
N HIS A 147 -13.02 2.25 -9.06
CA HIS A 147 -14.11 2.53 -8.13
C HIS A 147 -15.43 1.87 -8.58
N ALA A 148 -15.78 1.97 -9.86
CA ALA A 148 -16.96 1.31 -10.41
C ALA A 148 -16.87 -0.22 -10.32
N GLN A 149 -15.71 -0.81 -10.64
CA GLN A 149 -15.47 -2.24 -10.52
C GLN A 149 -15.50 -2.71 -9.05
N ALA A 150 -15.02 -1.89 -8.10
CA ALA A 150 -15.04 -2.24 -6.68
C ALA A 150 -16.46 -2.52 -6.17
N ARG A 151 -17.47 -1.82 -6.71
CA ARG A 151 -18.88 -2.05 -6.37
C ARG A 151 -19.39 -3.45 -6.78
N LEU A 152 -18.76 -4.07 -7.77
CA LEU A 152 -19.09 -5.41 -8.26
C LEU A 152 -18.47 -6.52 -7.41
N VAL A 153 -17.52 -6.20 -6.52
CA VAL A 153 -16.94 -7.17 -5.60
C VAL A 153 -18.00 -7.63 -4.60
N ALA A 154 -18.32 -8.93 -4.63
CA ALA A 154 -19.40 -9.51 -3.84
C ALA A 154 -19.06 -9.62 -2.34
N GLU A 155 -17.83 -9.98 -2.02
CA GLU A 155 -17.35 -10.14 -0.64
C GLU A 155 -17.11 -8.75 -0.02
N VAL A 156 -17.68 -8.53 1.17
CA VAL A 156 -17.78 -7.19 1.76
C VAL A 156 -16.43 -6.68 2.24
N GLU A 157 -15.60 -7.53 2.85
CA GLU A 157 -14.27 -7.16 3.32
C GLU A 157 -13.35 -6.78 2.14
N ALA A 158 -13.34 -7.60 1.08
CA ALA A 158 -12.62 -7.39 -0.16
C ALA A 158 -13.07 -6.11 -0.85
N ARG A 159 -14.38 -5.89 -0.97
CA ARG A 159 -14.94 -4.63 -1.53
C ARG A 159 -14.48 -3.43 -0.72
N THR A 160 -14.59 -3.50 0.59
CA THR A 160 -14.18 -2.41 1.49
C THR A 160 -12.68 -2.13 1.36
N LYS A 161 -11.86 -3.18 1.31
CA LYS A 161 -10.42 -3.08 1.10
C LYS A 161 -10.10 -2.37 -0.21
N VAL A 162 -10.70 -2.80 -1.31
CA VAL A 162 -10.48 -2.20 -2.63
C VAL A 162 -10.94 -0.74 -2.67
N LEU A 163 -12.12 -0.42 -2.13
CA LEU A 163 -12.59 0.97 -2.05
C LEU A 163 -11.62 1.85 -1.25
N THR A 164 -11.09 1.33 -0.16
CA THR A 164 -10.06 2.02 0.65
C THR A 164 -8.76 2.23 -0.13
N ASP A 165 -8.30 1.20 -0.85
CA ASP A 165 -7.10 1.25 -1.70
C ASP A 165 -7.29 2.27 -2.84
N THR A 166 -8.46 2.28 -3.49
CA THR A 166 -8.82 3.26 -4.53
C THR A 166 -8.86 4.69 -3.96
N ALA A 167 -9.44 4.88 -2.77
CA ALA A 167 -9.45 6.19 -2.11
C ALA A 167 -8.04 6.69 -1.79
N GLY A 168 -7.14 5.80 -1.34
CA GLY A 168 -5.74 6.15 -1.09
C GLY A 168 -4.98 6.60 -2.35
N ALA A 169 -5.37 6.10 -3.52
CA ALA A 169 -4.77 6.47 -4.81
C ALA A 169 -5.33 7.76 -5.41
N LEU A 170 -6.48 8.26 -4.93
CA LEU A 170 -7.10 9.49 -5.42
C LEU A 170 -6.45 10.76 -4.84
N PRO A 171 -6.58 11.92 -5.51
CA PRO A 171 -6.27 13.23 -4.92
C PRO A 171 -7.15 13.51 -3.69
N PRO A 172 -6.66 14.28 -2.69
CA PRO A 172 -7.38 14.55 -1.44
C PRO A 172 -8.83 15.02 -1.62
N GLU A 173 -9.09 15.82 -2.66
CA GLU A 173 -10.40 16.42 -2.95
C GLU A 173 -11.44 15.37 -3.38
N ARG A 174 -11.00 14.17 -3.79
CA ARG A 174 -11.85 13.10 -4.32
C ARG A 174 -11.92 11.86 -3.41
N ARG A 175 -11.14 11.81 -2.32
CA ARG A 175 -11.09 10.64 -1.43
C ARG A 175 -12.36 10.46 -0.61
N ALA A 176 -12.95 11.56 -0.15
CA ALA A 176 -14.01 11.54 0.85
C ALA A 176 -15.22 10.71 0.40
N GLU A 177 -15.68 10.89 -0.84
CA GLU A 177 -16.82 10.14 -1.41
C GLU A 177 -16.56 8.63 -1.39
N VAL A 178 -15.40 8.19 -1.89
CA VAL A 178 -15.02 6.78 -1.93
C VAL A 178 -14.85 6.21 -0.51
N CYS A 179 -14.33 7.00 0.43
CA CYS A 179 -14.19 6.59 1.82
C CYS A 179 -15.54 6.42 2.52
N TYR A 180 -16.52 7.29 2.28
CA TYR A 180 -17.87 7.12 2.81
C TYR A 180 -18.51 5.82 2.29
N GLU A 181 -18.28 5.49 1.02
CA GLU A 181 -18.75 4.24 0.46
C GLU A 181 -18.06 3.02 1.09
N ALA A 182 -16.73 3.09 1.29
CA ALA A 182 -15.99 2.06 2.01
C ALA A 182 -16.51 1.88 3.44
N LEU A 183 -16.77 2.98 4.16
CA LEU A 183 -17.33 2.97 5.51
C LEU A 183 -18.73 2.34 5.56
N ALA A 184 -19.57 2.66 4.58
CA ALA A 184 -20.91 2.09 4.45
C ALA A 184 -20.85 0.57 4.18
N ALA A 185 -19.97 0.13 3.28
CA ALA A 185 -19.74 -1.29 3.00
C ALA A 185 -19.25 -2.03 4.26
N ALA A 186 -18.24 -1.49 4.95
CA ALA A 186 -17.69 -2.08 6.18
C ALA A 186 -18.75 -2.22 7.28
N SER A 187 -19.64 -1.23 7.39
CA SER A 187 -20.70 -1.22 8.41
C SER A 187 -21.84 -2.18 8.07
N ALA A 188 -22.19 -2.34 6.80
CA ALA A 188 -23.22 -3.30 6.37
C ALA A 188 -22.77 -4.75 6.54
N GLY A 189 -21.48 -5.03 6.36
CA GLY A 189 -20.91 -6.37 6.47
C GLY A 189 -20.70 -6.89 7.89
N HIS A 190 -20.92 -6.07 8.92
CA HIS A 190 -20.39 -6.35 10.27
C HIS A 190 -18.91 -6.76 10.21
N ALA A 191 -18.12 -6.08 9.37
CA ALA A 191 -16.68 -6.31 9.36
C ALA A 191 -16.16 -5.87 10.74
N ASP A 192 -15.98 -6.82 11.66
CA ASP A 192 -15.46 -6.61 13.01
C ASP A 192 -14.00 -6.15 13.01
N ASP A 193 -13.44 -5.96 11.82
CA ASP A 193 -12.07 -5.57 11.62
C ASP A 193 -11.84 -4.07 11.89
N VAL A 194 -11.37 -3.80 13.11
CA VAL A 194 -10.87 -2.48 13.53
C VAL A 194 -9.72 -2.00 12.63
N HIS A 195 -8.90 -2.90 12.12
CA HIS A 195 -7.80 -2.56 11.22
C HIS A 195 -8.33 -1.96 9.91
N LEU A 196 -9.32 -2.61 9.29
CA LEU A 196 -9.97 -2.12 8.08
C LEU A 196 -10.61 -0.73 8.29
N MET A 197 -11.27 -0.52 9.42
CA MET A 197 -11.86 0.78 9.78
C MET A 197 -10.81 1.88 9.97
N GLY A 198 -9.68 1.55 10.62
CA GLY A 198 -8.55 2.46 10.75
C GLY A 198 -7.97 2.84 9.39
N ARG A 199 -7.87 1.89 8.45
CA ARG A 199 -7.40 2.16 7.08
C ARG A 199 -8.33 3.10 6.31
N ILE A 200 -9.66 2.93 6.43
CA ILE A 200 -10.64 3.87 5.84
C ILE A 200 -10.43 5.27 6.41
N ALA A 201 -10.28 5.38 7.73
CA ALA A 201 -10.08 6.68 8.38
C ALA A 201 -8.78 7.38 7.99
N LEU A 202 -7.69 6.61 7.85
CA LEU A 202 -6.41 7.10 7.35
C LEU A 202 -6.49 7.55 5.88
N ALA A 203 -7.20 6.81 5.04
CA ALA A 203 -7.39 7.17 3.63
C ALA A 203 -8.21 8.46 3.47
N ALA A 204 -9.28 8.60 4.25
CA ALA A 204 -10.19 9.74 4.19
C ALA A 204 -9.56 11.04 4.68
N SER A 205 -8.78 10.96 5.75
CA SER A 205 -8.26 12.13 6.43
C SER A 205 -6.88 11.82 7.01
N PRO A 206 -5.81 11.93 6.20
CA PRO A 206 -4.46 11.82 6.74
C PRO A 206 -4.19 12.95 7.74
N SER A 207 -4.83 14.12 7.61
CA SER A 207 -4.70 15.25 8.54
C SER A 207 -5.98 15.45 9.38
N VAL A 208 -5.95 16.24 10.45
CA VAL A 208 -7.16 16.55 11.24
C VAL A 208 -8.02 17.55 10.45
N THR A 209 -9.00 17.04 9.71
CA THR A 209 -9.96 17.82 8.90
C THR A 209 -11.36 17.77 9.52
N PRO A 210 -12.35 18.57 9.07
CA PRO A 210 -13.72 18.48 9.59
C PRO A 210 -14.36 17.10 9.43
N VAL A 211 -13.96 16.36 8.39
CA VAL A 211 -14.44 15.00 8.11
C VAL A 211 -13.77 13.93 8.99
N TRP A 212 -12.76 14.30 9.79
CA TRP A 212 -12.04 13.40 10.68
C TRP A 212 -12.99 12.63 11.62
N GLN A 213 -13.98 13.32 12.19
CA GLN A 213 -14.92 12.70 13.13
C GLN A 213 -15.75 11.61 12.47
N ASP A 214 -16.17 11.79 11.22
CA ASP A 214 -17.04 10.85 10.52
C ASP A 214 -16.40 9.48 10.31
N PHE A 215 -15.07 9.45 10.14
CA PHE A 215 -14.33 8.20 9.90
C PHE A 215 -13.65 7.64 11.15
N TRP A 216 -13.08 8.49 11.99
CA TRP A 216 -12.36 8.04 13.17
C TRP A 216 -13.28 7.60 14.30
N ARG A 217 -14.47 8.21 14.46
CA ARG A 217 -15.41 7.83 15.52
C ARG A 217 -15.92 6.39 15.39
N PRO A 218 -16.37 5.92 14.20
CA PRO A 218 -16.74 4.51 14.03
C PRO A 218 -15.58 3.54 14.27
N ALA A 219 -14.37 3.86 13.80
CA ALA A 219 -13.18 3.04 14.00
C ALA A 219 -12.83 2.89 15.49
N LEU A 220 -12.84 4.02 16.20
CA LEU A 220 -12.56 4.12 17.62
C LEU A 220 -13.63 3.41 18.47
N HIS A 221 -14.92 3.59 18.17
CA HIS A 221 -15.99 2.84 18.86
C HIS A 221 -15.86 1.31 18.69
N ARG A 222 -15.47 0.81 17.50
CA ARG A 222 -15.23 -0.63 17.33
C ARG A 222 -13.99 -1.10 18.08
N ALA A 223 -12.91 -0.31 18.06
CA ALA A 223 -11.71 -0.60 18.84
C ALA A 223 -12.05 -0.75 20.33
N ALA A 224 -12.92 0.10 20.89
CA ALA A 224 -13.37 0.01 22.27
C ALA A 224 -14.01 -1.35 22.65
N GLY A 225 -14.61 -2.05 21.68
CA GLY A 225 -15.19 -3.39 21.86
C GLY A 225 -14.16 -4.52 21.84
N VAL A 226 -12.96 -4.28 21.32
CA VAL A 226 -11.86 -5.25 21.24
C VAL A 226 -10.87 -5.01 22.39
N SER A 227 -10.27 -6.08 22.92
CA SER A 227 -9.49 -6.03 24.18
C SER A 227 -8.48 -4.85 24.25
N ARG A 228 -8.28 -4.29 25.45
CA ARG A 228 -7.41 -3.11 25.70
C ARG A 228 -6.00 -3.23 25.13
N VAL A 229 -5.47 -4.44 24.99
CA VAL A 229 -4.12 -4.71 24.43
C VAL A 229 -4.08 -4.52 22.92
N GLU A 230 -5.15 -4.89 22.23
CA GLU A 230 -5.30 -4.71 20.78
C GLU A 230 -5.44 -3.23 20.45
N VAL A 231 -6.27 -2.51 21.21
CA VAL A 231 -6.43 -1.06 21.12
C VAL A 231 -5.12 -0.34 21.38
N ALA A 232 -4.37 -0.70 22.43
CA ALA A 232 -3.09 -0.07 22.74
C ALA A 232 -2.05 -0.26 21.62
N ARG A 233 -2.01 -1.46 21.00
CA ARG A 233 -1.10 -1.74 19.89
C ARG A 233 -1.47 -0.95 18.64
N GLN A 234 -2.76 -0.93 18.31
CA GLN A 234 -3.27 -0.26 17.12
C GLN A 234 -3.25 1.27 17.25
N VAL A 235 -3.53 1.81 18.44
CA VAL A 235 -3.33 3.24 18.75
C VAL A 235 -1.85 3.59 18.70
N ALA A 236 -0.94 2.72 19.15
CA ALA A 236 0.49 2.96 19.03
C ALA A 236 0.99 2.93 17.56
N ASP A 237 0.42 2.08 16.72
CA ASP A 237 0.73 2.03 15.29
C ASP A 237 0.15 3.24 14.55
N ALA A 238 -1.11 3.60 14.80
CA ALA A 238 -1.73 4.82 14.28
C ALA A 238 -1.02 6.09 14.79
N ALA A 239 -0.57 6.12 16.06
CA ALA A 239 0.21 7.22 16.60
C ALA A 239 1.60 7.34 15.96
N ARG A 240 2.20 6.22 15.53
CA ARG A 240 3.45 6.23 14.76
C ARG A 240 3.23 6.83 13.37
N ASP A 241 2.06 6.65 12.78
CA ASP A 241 1.66 7.31 11.54
C ASP A 241 1.24 8.79 11.78
N ILE A 242 0.72 9.15 12.95
CA ILE A 242 0.53 10.56 13.38
C ILE A 242 1.87 11.30 13.44
N VAL A 243 2.96 10.66 13.90
CA VAL A 243 4.31 11.24 13.87
C VAL A 243 4.82 11.47 12.42
N ARG A 244 4.28 10.75 11.43
CA ARG A 244 4.58 10.98 10.00
C ARG A 244 3.80 12.14 9.39
N LEU A 245 2.83 12.74 10.09
CA LEU A 245 2.05 13.91 9.64
C LEU A 245 2.82 15.23 9.65
N GLY A 246 4.16 15.17 9.69
CA GLY A 246 5.02 16.34 9.64
C GLY A 246 5.12 17.03 10.98
N ALA A 247 6.29 17.62 11.23
CA ALA A 247 6.64 18.35 12.44
C ALA A 247 5.83 19.65 12.67
N GLU A 248 4.66 19.81 12.05
CA GLU A 248 3.80 20.99 12.15
C GLU A 248 2.62 20.82 13.12
N ALA A 249 2.35 19.60 13.59
CA ALA A 249 1.33 19.40 14.63
C ALA A 249 1.85 19.91 15.98
N THR A 250 1.37 21.07 16.42
CA THR A 250 1.68 21.62 17.74
C THR A 250 1.18 20.68 18.84
N PRO A 251 1.87 20.57 19.99
CA PRO A 251 1.39 19.78 21.13
C PRO A 251 -0.05 20.14 21.57
N ALA A 252 -0.48 21.38 21.35
CA ALA A 252 -1.85 21.84 21.60
C ALA A 252 -2.89 21.19 20.66
N ALA A 253 -2.54 20.97 19.38
CA ALA A 253 -3.41 20.28 18.43
C ALA A 253 -3.58 18.80 18.83
N VAL A 254 -2.50 18.15 19.28
CA VAL A 254 -2.55 16.77 19.80
C VAL A 254 -3.41 16.69 21.07
N MET A 255 -3.23 17.61 22.02
CA MET A 255 -4.06 17.66 23.23
C MET A 255 -5.53 17.93 22.93
N THR A 256 -5.83 18.79 21.94
CA THR A 256 -7.22 19.05 21.52
C THR A 256 -7.87 17.81 20.93
N VAL A 257 -7.14 17.04 20.11
CA VAL A 257 -7.63 15.77 19.56
C VAL A 257 -7.86 14.76 20.69
N LEU A 258 -6.95 14.66 21.66
CA LEU A 258 -7.11 13.77 22.82
C LEU A 258 -8.30 14.16 23.70
N ASP A 259 -8.47 15.45 23.99
CA ASP A 259 -9.59 15.97 24.77
C ASP A 259 -10.93 15.78 24.05
N ASP A 260 -10.95 15.90 22.72
CA ASP A 260 -12.15 15.61 21.92
C ASP A 260 -12.48 14.11 21.96
N VAL A 261 -11.49 13.23 21.73
CA VAL A 261 -11.66 11.77 21.84
C VAL A 261 -12.23 11.38 23.21
N ILE A 262 -11.72 11.97 24.30
CA ILE A 262 -12.20 11.70 25.66
C ILE A 262 -13.68 12.10 25.86
N ARG A 263 -14.19 13.09 25.11
CA ARG A 263 -15.59 13.55 25.27
C ARG A 263 -16.63 12.61 24.69
N TRP A 264 -16.28 11.83 23.67
CA TRP A 264 -17.22 10.94 22.98
C TRP A 264 -16.86 9.45 23.08
N TRP A 265 -15.69 9.13 23.63
CA TRP A 265 -15.29 7.78 24.01
C TRP A 265 -15.90 7.41 25.40
N PRO A 266 -16.68 6.31 25.52
CA PRO A 266 -17.30 5.89 26.77
C PRO A 266 -16.34 5.28 27.80
#